data_AF-A0A9D6JFG2-F1
#
_entry.id   AF-A0A9D6JFG2-F1
#
_cell.length_a   1.000
_cell.length_b   1.000
_cell.length_c   1.000
_cell.angle_alpha   90.00
_cell.angle_beta   90.00
_cell.angle_gamma   90.00
#
_symmetry.space_group_name_H-M   'P 1'
#
loop_
_entity.id
_entity.type
_entity.pdbx_description
1 polymer ?
#
loop_
_entity_poly.entity_id
_entity_poly.type
_entity_poly.pdbx_seq_one_letter_code
_entity_poly.pdbx_strand_id
1 'polypeptide(L)' 'MSWLLKDNLVPAGTVLSTGTGIMVPNELNLRDGDQVDIEIQGIGRLTNPVRQLKT' A
#
# COMPACT_ATOMS: atom_id res chain seq x y z
N MET A 1 -9.14 -3.34 -15.22
CA MET A 1 -10.31 -3.87 -14.46
C MET A 1 -10.82 -5.20 -15.00
N SER A 2 -10.85 -5.41 -16.33
CA SER A 2 -11.35 -6.65 -16.96
C SER A 2 -10.81 -7.94 -16.32
N TRP A 3 -9.53 -7.98 -15.95
CA TRP A 3 -8.92 -9.12 -15.29
C TRP A 3 -9.45 -9.37 -13.87
N LEU A 4 -9.59 -8.33 -13.04
CA LEU A 4 -10.09 -8.47 -11.66
C LEU A 4 -11.55 -8.93 -11.62
N LEU A 5 -12.35 -8.52 -12.61
CA LEU A 5 -13.78 -8.77 -12.68
C LEU A 5 -14.13 -10.09 -13.39
N LYS A 6 -13.14 -10.76 -14.00
CA LYS A 6 -13.38 -11.99 -14.75
C LYS A 6 -13.72 -13.12 -13.78
N ASP A 7 -14.95 -13.61 -13.86
CA ASP A 7 -15.47 -14.72 -13.06
C ASP A 7 -15.32 -14.50 -11.53
N ASN A 8 -15.32 -13.23 -11.09
CA ASN A 8 -15.09 -12.83 -9.71
C ASN A 8 -16.04 -11.69 -9.32
N LEU A 9 -16.93 -11.94 -8.34
CA LEU A 9 -17.86 -10.94 -7.84
C LEU A 9 -17.12 -9.92 -6.98
N VAL A 10 -17.14 -8.65 -7.38
CA VAL A 10 -16.48 -7.54 -6.67
C VAL A 10 -17.55 -6.60 -6.09
N PRO A 11 -17.70 -6.52 -4.76
CA PRO A 11 -18.67 -5.64 -4.11
C PRO A 11 -18.43 -4.15 -4.33
N ALA A 12 -19.47 -3.35 -4.15
CA ALA A 12 -19.33 -1.90 -4.10
C ALA A 12 -18.44 -1.48 -2.93
N GLY A 13 -17.55 -0.50 -3.18
CA GLY A 13 -16.55 -0.04 -2.20
C GLY A 13 -15.24 -0.84 -2.20
N THR A 14 -15.10 -1.88 -3.02
CA THR A 14 -13.79 -2.52 -3.21
C THR A 14 -12.78 -1.54 -3.81
N VAL A 15 -11.59 -1.52 -3.24
CA VAL A 15 -10.44 -0.74 -3.72
C VAL A 15 -9.41 -1.67 -4.35
N LEU A 16 -8.93 -1.32 -5.54
CA LEU A 16 -7.81 -1.99 -6.20
C LEU A 16 -6.56 -1.12 -6.08
N SER A 17 -5.53 -1.60 -5.39
CA SER A 17 -4.20 -1.00 -5.43
C SER A 17 -3.50 -1.38 -6.74
N THR A 18 -3.08 -0.39 -7.53
CA THR A 18 -2.58 -0.58 -8.89
C THR A 18 -1.10 -0.95 -8.98
N GLY A 19 -0.49 -1.34 -7.86
CA GLY A 19 0.94 -1.57 -7.74
C GLY A 19 1.74 -0.28 -7.57
N THR A 20 3.05 -0.43 -7.37
CA THR A 20 4.01 0.67 -7.22
C THR A 20 5.18 0.49 -8.18
N GLY A 21 5.68 1.60 -8.73
CA GLY A 21 6.92 1.63 -9.50
C GLY A 21 8.16 1.93 -8.64
N ILE A 22 7.98 2.14 -7.33
CA ILE A 22 9.06 2.45 -6.40
C ILE A 22 9.71 1.14 -5.93
N MET A 23 10.97 0.93 -6.31
CA MET A 23 11.77 -0.19 -5.82
C MET A 23 12.49 0.21 -4.54
N VAL A 24 12.26 -0.55 -3.46
CA VAL A 24 12.98 -0.37 -2.19
C VAL A 24 14.01 -1.50 -2.06
N PRO A 25 15.31 -1.19 -1.88
CA PRO A 25 16.32 -2.20 -1.61
C PRO A 25 15.99 -3.03 -0.37
N ASN A 26 16.28 -4.34 -0.41
CA ASN A 26 16.00 -5.26 0.70
C ASN A 26 16.76 -4.90 2.00
N GLU A 27 17.86 -4.14 1.90
CA GLU A 27 18.60 -3.65 3.08
C GLU A 27 17.81 -2.59 3.87
N LEU A 28 16.83 -1.95 3.23
CA LEU A 28 15.98 -0.89 3.79
C LEU A 28 14.63 -1.44 4.25
N ASN A 29 14.67 -2.53 5.02
CA ASN A 29 13.48 -3.05 5.67
C ASN A 29 12.97 -2.09 6.75
N LEU A 30 11.64 -2.06 6.90
CA LEU A 30 10.97 -1.31 7.96
C LEU A 30 11.34 -1.85 9.35
N ARG A 31 11.52 -0.94 10.30
CA ARG A 31 11.82 -1.20 11.71
C ARG A 31 10.77 -0.54 12.60
N ASP A 32 10.63 -1.03 13.83
CA ASP A 32 9.75 -0.39 14.81
C ASP A 32 10.14 1.08 14.99
N GLY A 33 9.15 1.98 14.93
CA GLY A 33 9.36 3.42 15.06
C GLY A 33 9.66 4.16 13.75
N ASP A 34 9.86 3.47 12.63
CA ASP A 34 9.94 4.13 11.32
C ASP A 34 8.62 4.82 10.97
N GLN A 35 8.67 5.84 10.09
CA GLN A 35 7.49 6.48 9.51
C GLN A 35 7.47 6.27 8.00
N VAL A 36 6.32 5.85 7.46
CA VAL A 36 6.09 5.70 6.03
C VAL A 36 5.14 6.79 5.56
N ASP A 37 5.63 7.64 4.67
CA ASP A 37 4.86 8.69 4.01
C ASP A 37 4.67 8.35 2.53
N ILE A 38 3.41 8.31 2.08
CA ILE A 38 3.05 8.10 0.67
C ILE A 38 2.20 9.28 0.22
N GLU A 39 2.63 9.97 -0.83
CA GLU A 39 1.93 11.14 -1.36
C GLU A 39 1.51 10.91 -2.82
N ILE A 40 0.26 11.26 -3.12
CA ILE A 40 -0.28 11.28 -4.48
C ILE A 40 -0.81 12.67 -4.76
N GLN A 41 -0.30 13.29 -5.84
CA GLN A 41 -0.72 14.63 -6.27
C GLN A 41 -2.24 14.68 -6.45
N GLY A 42 -2.88 15.69 -5.82
CA GLY A 42 -4.32 15.89 -5.90
C GLY A 42 -5.15 15.00 -4.96
N ILE A 43 -4.54 14.04 -4.26
CA ILE A 43 -5.20 13.24 -3.21
C ILE A 43 -4.70 13.69 -1.83
N GLY A 44 -3.38 13.79 -1.66
CA GLY A 44 -2.74 14.16 -0.41
C GLY A 44 -1.72 13.13 0.06
N ARG A 45 -1.34 13.21 1.34
CA ARG A 45 -0.33 12.36 1.97
C ARG A 45 -0.95 11.43 3.01
N LEU A 46 -0.62 10.14 2.92
CA LEU A 46 -0.90 9.12 3.93
C LEU A 46 0.38 8.87 4.73
N THR A 47 0.30 9.06 6.04
CA THR A 47 1.41 8.87 6.99
C THR A 47 1.07 7.74 7.95
N ASN A 48 1.92 6.70 7.99
CA ASN A 48 1.75 5.54 8.87
C ASN A 48 3.01 5.29 9.70
N PRO A 49 2.92 5.26 11.05
CA PRO A 49 4.02 4.79 11.89
C PRO A 49 4.13 3.27 11.82
N VAL A 50 5.36 2.76 11.75
CA VAL A 50 5.64 1.33 11.77
C VAL A 50 5.65 0.81 13.20
N ARG A 51 5.00 -0.34 13.40
CA ARG A 51 5.04 -1.09 14.65
C ARG A 51 5.47 -2.51 14.38
N GLN A 52 6.47 -3.01 15.10
CA GLN A 52 6.83 -4.42 15.05
C GLN A 52 5.81 -5.21 15.89
N LEU A 53 5.14 -6.16 15.23
CA LEU A 53 4.23 -7.06 15.93
C LEU A 53 5.04 -7.93 16.89
N LYS A 54 4.59 -8.01 18.14
CA LYS A 54 5.17 -8.93 19.12
C LYS A 54 4.61 -10.32 18.83
N THR A 55 5.51 -11.28 18.63
CA THR A 55 5.17 -12.70 18.58
C THR A 55 4.86 -13.22 19.98
#